data_AF-A0AAV0IX39-F1
#
_entry.id   AF-A0AAV0IX39-F1
#
_cell.length_a   1.000
_cell.length_b   1.000
_cell.length_c   1.000
_cell.angle_alpha   90.00
_cell.angle_beta   90.00
_cell.angle_gamma   90.00
#
_symmetry.space_group_name_H-M   'P 1'
#
loop_
_entity.id
_entity.type
_entity.pdbx_description
1 polymer ?
#
loop_
_entity_poly.entity_id
_entity_poly.type
_entity_poly.pdbx_seq_one_letter_code
_entity_poly.pdbx_strand_id
1 'polypeptide(L)'
;MREPTMIDGNSTASSSPVPPPPQALLERLKDYGQEDVFSLWEELSADERDFLVKDIENLDLPRLDRIIRCSLRSQALPVAAIEPVPESSVSTVEERTMEDRERWWKMGLKAISGGKLAVLLLSGGQVLFFFYFLSG
;
A
#
# COMPACT_ATOMS: atom_id res chain seq x y z
N MET A 1 -25.21 43.98 -54.17
CA MET A 1 -25.33 42.59 -53.64
C MET A 1 -23.93 42.01 -53.47
N ARG A 2 -23.40 42.08 -52.25
CA ARG A 2 -22.35 41.20 -51.71
C ARG A 2 -22.65 41.09 -50.22
N GLU A 3 -23.05 39.92 -49.75
CA GLU A 3 -23.08 39.62 -48.33
C GLU A 3 -21.77 38.94 -47.92
N PRO A 4 -21.25 39.20 -46.71
CA PRO A 4 -20.05 38.57 -46.19
C PRO A 4 -20.38 37.21 -45.55
N THR A 5 -19.55 36.22 -45.84
CA THR A 5 -19.59 34.88 -45.24
C THR A 5 -19.23 34.95 -43.76
N MET A 6 -20.18 34.62 -42.89
CA MET A 6 -19.94 34.37 -41.46
C MET A 6 -19.41 32.96 -41.29
N ILE A 7 -18.18 32.87 -40.82
CA ILE A 7 -17.60 31.71 -40.13
C ILE A 7 -18.31 31.61 -38.77
N ASP A 8 -18.95 30.49 -38.49
CA ASP A 8 -19.30 30.14 -37.12
C ASP A 8 -18.95 28.68 -36.89
N GLY A 9 -17.85 28.49 -36.16
CA GLY A 9 -17.50 27.24 -35.54
C GLY A 9 -17.88 27.33 -34.07
N ASN A 10 -18.75 26.43 -33.60
CA ASN A 10 -18.64 25.80 -32.29
C ASN A 10 -19.69 24.69 -32.18
N SER A 11 -19.33 23.46 -32.54
CA SER A 11 -20.11 22.28 -32.13
C SER A 11 -19.58 21.81 -30.77
N THR A 12 -20.08 22.44 -29.72
CA THR A 12 -20.04 21.94 -28.35
C THR A 12 -20.80 20.62 -28.28
N ALA A 13 -20.06 19.52 -28.21
CA ALA A 13 -20.63 18.19 -28.03
C ALA A 13 -20.90 17.89 -26.55
N SER A 14 -22.17 17.59 -26.27
CA SER A 14 -22.72 16.74 -25.20
C SER A 14 -22.49 17.12 -23.72
N SER A 15 -23.38 17.98 -23.20
CA SER A 15 -23.69 18.05 -21.76
C SER A 15 -24.61 16.89 -21.36
N SER A 16 -24.02 15.73 -21.07
CA SER A 16 -24.71 14.71 -20.26
C SER A 16 -24.46 15.02 -18.78
N PRO A 17 -25.47 15.03 -17.90
CA PRO A 17 -25.25 15.26 -16.49
C PRO A 17 -24.35 14.16 -15.92
N VAL A 18 -23.28 14.56 -15.24
CA VAL A 18 -22.41 13.66 -14.51
C VAL A 18 -23.26 12.85 -13.51
N PRO A 19 -23.16 11.52 -13.50
CA PRO A 19 -23.84 10.72 -12.49
C PRO A 19 -23.26 11.05 -11.11
N PRO A 20 -24.10 11.26 -10.08
CA PRO A 20 -23.60 11.50 -8.74
C PRO A 20 -22.81 10.29 -8.22
N PRO A 21 -21.91 10.49 -7.24
CA PRO A 21 -21.17 9.38 -6.64
C PRO A 21 -22.13 8.34 -6.03
N PRO A 22 -21.68 7.10 -5.80
CA PRO A 22 -22.50 6.09 -5.15
C PRO A 22 -22.82 6.46 -3.70
N GLN A 23 -24.10 6.74 -3.42
CA GLN A 23 -24.57 7.22 -2.10
C GLN A 23 -24.22 6.27 -0.96
N ALA A 24 -24.32 4.95 -1.18
CA ALA A 24 -23.95 3.96 -0.17
C ALA A 24 -22.46 4.03 0.22
N LEU A 25 -21.56 4.34 -0.73
CA LEU A 25 -20.13 4.51 -0.44
C LEU A 25 -19.85 5.83 0.25
N LEU A 26 -20.54 6.90 -0.15
CA LEU A 26 -20.42 8.21 0.48
C LEU A 26 -20.84 8.15 1.96
N GLU A 27 -21.97 7.52 2.26
CA GLU A 27 -22.43 7.30 3.64
C GLU A 27 -21.41 6.47 4.43
N ARG A 28 -20.90 5.39 3.84
CA ARG A 28 -19.90 4.53 4.49
C ARG A 28 -18.59 5.27 4.77
N LEU A 29 -18.12 6.13 3.86
CA LEU A 29 -16.89 6.92 4.06
C LEU A 29 -17.09 8.04 5.08
N LYS A 30 -18.29 8.61 5.15
CA LYS A 30 -18.66 9.64 6.13
C LYS A 30 -18.53 9.13 7.56
N ASP A 31 -18.84 7.87 7.82
CA ASP A 31 -18.64 7.24 9.13
C ASP A 31 -17.15 7.24 9.57
N TYR A 32 -16.23 7.35 8.61
CA TYR A 32 -14.78 7.43 8.84
C TYR A 32 -14.20 8.84 8.62
N GLY A 33 -15.03 9.84 8.30
CA GLY A 33 -14.58 11.20 7.97
C GLY A 33 -13.70 11.27 6.70
N GLN A 34 -13.98 10.40 5.72
CA GLN A 34 -13.23 10.30 4.46
C GLN A 34 -14.08 10.67 3.23
N GLU A 35 -15.10 11.52 3.40
CA GLU A 35 -15.97 11.99 2.31
C GLU A 35 -15.22 12.80 1.24
N ASP A 36 -14.09 13.41 1.60
CA ASP A 36 -13.26 14.23 0.71
C ASP A 36 -12.68 13.44 -0.48
N VAL A 37 -12.71 12.10 -0.43
CA VAL A 37 -12.32 11.22 -1.54
C VAL A 37 -13.14 11.50 -2.81
N PHE A 38 -14.38 11.97 -2.67
CA PHE A 38 -15.25 12.34 -3.79
C PHE A 38 -15.21 13.83 -4.16
N SER A 39 -14.31 14.63 -3.57
CA SER A 39 -14.24 16.09 -3.79
C SER A 39 -14.03 16.49 -5.26
N LEU A 40 -13.31 15.67 -6.04
CA LEU A 40 -13.01 15.91 -7.45
C LEU A 40 -13.83 15.03 -8.40
N TRP A 41 -14.96 14.47 -7.95
CA TRP A 41 -15.77 13.52 -8.72
C TRP A 41 -16.21 14.04 -10.09
N GLU A 42 -16.56 15.33 -10.17
CA GLU A 42 -16.99 15.99 -11.40
C GLU A 42 -15.87 16.11 -12.45
N GLU A 43 -14.61 16.11 -12.01
CA GLU A 43 -13.43 16.23 -12.89
C GLU A 43 -12.98 14.87 -13.47
N LEU A 44 -13.44 13.75 -12.88
CA LEU A 44 -13.09 12.41 -13.32
C LEU A 44 -13.88 11.99 -14.58
N SER A 45 -13.21 11.27 -15.48
CA SER A 45 -13.87 10.54 -16.57
C SER A 45 -14.72 9.37 -16.04
N ALA A 46 -15.58 8.82 -16.89
CA ALA A 46 -16.41 7.67 -16.51
C ALA A 46 -15.57 6.46 -16.05
N ASP A 47 -14.47 6.18 -16.76
CA ASP A 47 -13.58 5.06 -16.42
C ASP A 47 -12.87 5.31 -15.07
N GLU A 48 -12.38 6.53 -14.83
CA GLU A 48 -11.71 6.90 -13.57
C GLU A 48 -12.66 6.81 -12.37
N ARG A 49 -13.93 7.18 -12.55
CA ARG A 49 -14.97 7.01 -11.53
C ARG A 49 -15.19 5.54 -11.18
N ASP A 50 -15.26 4.68 -12.19
CA ASP A 50 -15.42 3.23 -11.99
C ASP A 50 -14.20 2.62 -11.28
N PHE A 51 -12.98 3.05 -11.64
CA PHE A 51 -11.77 2.64 -10.93
C PHE A 51 -11.76 3.09 -9.47
N LEU A 52 -12.10 4.35 -9.19
CA LEU A 52 -12.15 4.88 -7.84
C LEU A 52 -13.15 4.11 -6.97
N VAL A 53 -14.35 3.86 -7.50
CA VAL A 53 -15.39 3.09 -6.81
C VAL A 53 -14.89 1.68 -6.48
N LYS A 54 -14.31 0.99 -7.46
CA LYS A 54 -13.77 -0.37 -7.28
C LYS A 54 -12.64 -0.42 -6.25
N ASP A 55 -11.75 0.56 -6.25
CA ASP A 55 -10.64 0.63 -5.29
C ASP A 55 -11.15 0.83 -3.86
N ILE A 56 -12.14 1.72 -3.66
CA ILE A 56 -12.78 1.95 -2.36
C ILE A 56 -13.56 0.70 -1.89
N GLU A 57 -14.22 -0.01 -2.79
CA GLU A 57 -14.95 -1.26 -2.48
C GLU A 57 -14.02 -2.38 -2.01
N ASN A 58 -12.81 -2.46 -2.57
CA ASN A 58 -11.80 -3.45 -2.19
C ASN A 58 -11.10 -3.13 -0.86
N LEU A 59 -11.32 -1.93 -0.31
CA LEU A 59 -10.69 -1.48 0.93
C LEU A 59 -11.49 -1.92 2.17
N ASP A 60 -10.79 -2.55 3.11
CA ASP A 60 -11.32 -2.81 4.46
C ASP A 60 -11.17 -1.56 5.34
N LEU A 61 -12.14 -0.64 5.22
CA LEU A 61 -12.18 0.62 5.97
C LEU A 61 -12.13 0.43 7.50
N PRO A 62 -12.91 -0.48 8.12
CA PRO A 62 -12.81 -0.75 9.56
C PRO A 62 -11.39 -1.16 10.00
N ARG A 63 -10.72 -2.00 9.21
CA ARG A 63 -9.35 -2.42 9.52
C ARG A 63 -8.35 -1.27 9.38
N LEU A 64 -8.48 -0.47 8.33
CA LEU A 64 -7.61 0.68 8.11
C LEU A 64 -7.73 1.70 9.25
N ASP A 65 -8.96 2.06 9.62
CA ASP A 65 -9.25 2.97 10.74
C ASP A 65 -8.63 2.46 12.06
N ARG A 66 -8.79 1.16 12.34
CA ARG A 66 -8.18 0.53 13.51
C ARG A 66 -6.66 0.63 13.49
N ILE A 67 -6.02 0.33 12.35
CA ILE A 67 -4.56 0.40 12.20
C ILE A 67 -4.08 1.83 12.45
N ILE A 68 -4.68 2.82 11.79
CA ILE A 68 -4.29 4.24 11.92
C ILE A 68 -4.46 4.70 13.36
N ARG A 69 -5.61 4.44 13.99
CA ARG A 69 -5.86 4.83 15.39
C ARG A 69 -4.85 4.19 16.34
N CYS A 70 -4.54 2.90 16.16
CA CYS A 70 -3.54 2.22 16.96
C CYS A 70 -2.14 2.82 16.78
N SER A 71 -1.70 3.02 15.54
CA SER A 71 -0.38 3.54 15.21
C SER A 71 -0.16 4.97 15.71
N LEU A 72 -1.18 5.84 15.60
CA LEU A 72 -1.09 7.22 16.11
C LEU A 72 -1.12 7.28 17.63
N ARG A 73 -1.86 6.39 18.30
CA ARG A 73 -1.92 6.33 19.77
C ARG A 73 -0.67 5.73 20.41
N SER A 74 0.07 4.87 19.71
CA SER A 74 1.26 4.19 20.24
C SER A 74 2.49 5.08 20.45
N GLN A 75 2.44 6.38 20.12
CA GLN A 75 3.57 7.30 20.27
C GLN A 75 3.96 7.60 21.73
N ALA A 76 3.18 7.15 22.72
CA ALA A 76 3.39 7.46 24.14
C ALA A 76 3.42 6.23 25.06
N LEU A 77 3.84 5.06 24.56
CA LEU A 77 4.08 3.92 25.46
C LEU A 77 5.36 4.19 26.29
N PRO A 78 5.33 3.94 27.61
CA PRO A 78 6.53 4.04 28.43
C PRO A 78 7.60 3.12 27.86
N VAL A 79 8.81 3.66 27.69
CA VAL A 79 9.97 2.92 27.21
C VAL A 79 10.16 1.71 28.12
N ALA A 80 9.86 0.52 27.61
CA ALA A 80 10.17 -0.71 28.31
C ALA A 80 11.68 -0.81 28.47
N ALA A 81 12.15 -1.32 29.62
CA ALA A 81 13.55 -1.64 29.79
C ALA A 81 13.96 -2.66 28.72
N ILE A 82 14.85 -2.26 27.83
CA ILE A 82 15.41 -3.14 26.81
C ILE A 82 16.57 -3.88 27.47
N GLU A 83 16.39 -5.18 27.72
CA GLU A 83 17.43 -6.06 28.23
C GLU A 83 17.99 -6.95 27.11
N PRO A 84 19.28 -7.32 27.16
CA PRO A 84 19.86 -8.23 26.19
C PRO A 84 19.24 -9.63 26.28
N VAL A 85 19.14 -10.29 25.13
CA VAL A 85 18.68 -11.69 25.07
C VAL A 85 19.69 -12.58 25.81
N PRO A 86 19.25 -13.57 26.60
CA PRO A 86 20.15 -14.49 27.30
C PRO A 86 21.13 -15.19 26.35
N GLU A 87 22.40 -15.31 26.77
CA GLU A 87 23.47 -15.92 25.97
C GLU A 87 23.14 -17.36 25.53
N SER A 88 22.38 -18.10 26.33
CA SER A 88 21.93 -19.46 25.98
C SER A 88 21.03 -19.53 24.75
N SER A 89 20.45 -18.41 24.33
CA SER A 89 19.58 -18.28 23.15
C SER A 89 20.28 -17.61 21.97
N VAL A 90 21.56 -17.29 22.12
CA VAL A 90 22.39 -16.63 21.11
C VAL A 90 23.47 -17.59 20.66
N SER A 91 23.70 -17.67 19.35
CA SER A 91 24.87 -18.37 18.82
C SER A 91 25.48 -17.54 17.69
N THR A 92 26.70 -17.06 17.91
CA THR A 92 27.50 -16.34 16.91
C THR A 92 28.16 -17.34 15.96
N VAL A 93 28.41 -16.96 14.71
CA VAL A 93 29.05 -17.88 13.74
C VAL A 93 30.53 -18.07 14.05
N GLU A 94 31.12 -17.03 14.65
CA GLU A 94 32.55 -16.84 14.94
C GLU A 94 33.03 -17.68 16.13
N GLU A 95 32.20 -17.87 17.16
CA GLU A 95 32.56 -18.62 18.38
C GLU A 95 32.24 -20.13 18.28
N ARG A 96 31.69 -20.59 17.13
CA ARG A 96 31.29 -21.99 16.95
C ARG A 96 32.47 -22.91 16.71
N THR A 97 32.41 -24.05 17.40
CA THR A 97 33.26 -25.21 17.12
C THR A 97 33.02 -25.77 15.71
N MET A 98 33.99 -26.49 15.16
CA MET A 98 33.86 -27.12 13.85
C MET A 98 32.76 -28.20 13.85
N GLU A 99 32.59 -28.87 14.99
CA GLU A 99 31.60 -29.91 15.24
C GLU A 99 30.17 -29.36 15.15
N ASP A 100 29.91 -28.19 15.75
CA ASP A 100 28.59 -27.56 15.70
C ASP A 100 28.21 -27.10 14.29
N ARG A 101 29.18 -26.57 13.54
CA ARG A 101 28.99 -26.17 12.14
C ARG A 101 28.59 -27.36 11.27
N GLU A 102 29.32 -28.47 11.38
CA GLU A 102 29.04 -29.67 10.59
C GLU A 102 27.68 -30.28 10.97
N ARG A 103 27.35 -30.30 12.28
CA ARG A 103 26.05 -30.78 12.76
C ARG A 103 24.89 -29.98 12.15
N TRP A 104 24.97 -28.66 12.18
CA TRP A 104 23.89 -27.81 11.67
C TRP A 104 23.77 -27.86 10.16
N TRP A 105 24.90 -27.96 9.46
CA TRP A 105 24.92 -28.17 8.01
C TRP A 105 24.17 -29.45 7.61
N LYS A 106 24.48 -30.58 8.27
CA LYS A 106 23.79 -31.87 8.04
C LYS A 106 22.30 -31.79 8.36
N MET A 107 21.93 -31.10 9.45
CA MET A 107 20.52 -30.87 9.81
C MET A 107 19.78 -30.05 8.75
N GLY A 108 20.39 -28.98 8.23
CA GLY A 108 19.83 -28.16 7.16
C GLY A 108 19.61 -28.94 5.88
N LEU A 109 20.61 -29.70 5.42
CA LEU A 109 20.48 -30.57 4.23
C LEU A 109 19.41 -31.65 4.40
N LYS A 110 19.26 -32.20 5.61
CA LYS A 110 18.18 -33.14 5.92
C LYS A 110 16.80 -32.47 5.84
N ALA A 111 16.67 -31.22 6.29
CA ALA A 111 15.43 -30.46 6.17
C ALA A 111 15.09 -30.15 4.70
N ILE A 112 16.11 -29.80 3.90
CA ILE A 112 15.96 -29.56 2.45
C ILE A 112 15.51 -30.83 1.73
N SER A 113 16.20 -31.95 1.94
CA SER A 113 15.85 -33.23 1.30
C SER A 113 14.48 -33.76 1.74
N GLY A 114 14.03 -33.41 2.95
CA GLY A 114 12.68 -33.71 3.45
C GLY A 114 11.58 -32.75 2.98
N GLY A 115 11.89 -31.76 2.14
CA GLY A 115 10.91 -30.76 1.68
C GLY A 115 10.37 -29.84 2.77
N LYS A 116 11.11 -29.68 3.88
CA LYS A 116 10.69 -28.90 5.06
C LYS A 116 11.23 -27.46 5.07
N LEU A 117 11.80 -27.00 3.95
CA LEU A 117 12.34 -25.67 3.78
C LEU A 117 11.55 -24.91 2.71
N ALA A 118 11.16 -23.68 3.03
CA ALA A 118 10.62 -22.72 2.07
C ALA A 118 11.35 -21.38 2.22
N VAL A 119 11.43 -20.60 1.14
CA VAL A 119 12.05 -19.28 1.11
C VAL A 119 10.98 -18.24 0.79
N LEU A 120 10.83 -17.24 1.65
CA LEU A 120 9.98 -16.07 1.42
C LEU A 120 10.87 -14.92 0.95
N LEU A 121 10.81 -14.58 -0.34
CA LEU A 121 11.50 -13.42 -0.88
C LEU A 121 10.63 -12.17 -0.71
N LEU A 122 11.09 -11.22 0.10
CA LEU A 122 10.44 -9.92 0.26
C LEU A 122 10.97 -8.95 -0.82
N SER A 123 10.29 -8.87 -1.96
CA SER A 123 10.70 -8.03 -3.11
C SER A 123 9.76 -6.86 -3.42
N GLY A 124 8.88 -6.48 -2.48
CA GLY A 124 7.85 -5.45 -2.66
C GLY A 124 8.28 -3.99 -2.40
N GLY A 125 9.57 -3.68 -2.47
CA GLY A 125 10.07 -2.32 -2.23
C GLY A 125 9.86 -1.39 -3.43
N GLN A 126 9.54 -0.13 -3.17
CA GLN A 126 9.48 0.93 -4.19
C GLN A 126 10.86 1.56 -4.41
N VAL A 127 11.28 1.72 -5.67
CA VAL A 127 12.63 2.19 -6.08
C VAL A 127 12.75 3.73 -6.08
N LEU A 128 11.94 4.42 -5.26
CA LEU A 128 11.91 5.89 -5.23
C LEU A 128 13.26 6.50 -4.81
N PHE A 129 14.05 5.79 -4.00
CA PHE A 129 15.34 6.29 -3.51
C PHE A 129 16.49 6.19 -4.54
N PHE A 130 16.38 5.31 -5.54
CA PHE A 130 17.51 5.03 -6.45
C PHE A 130 17.65 6.07 -7.57
N PHE A 131 16.57 6.75 -7.95
CA PHE A 131 16.58 7.76 -9.03
C PHE A 131 17.22 9.09 -8.62
N TYR A 132 17.18 9.45 -7.33
CA TYR A 132 17.70 10.75 -6.87
C TYR A 132 19.24 10.84 -6.90
N PHE A 133 19.96 9.70 -6.88
CA PHE A 133 21.42 9.67 -6.84
C PHE A 133 22.10 9.60 -8.22
N LEU A 134 21.34 9.32 -9.28
CA LEU A 134 21.85 9.25 -10.67
C LEU A 134 21.67 10.57 -11.43
N SER A 135 21.01 11.57 -10.83
CA SER A 135 20.77 12.90 -11.40
C SER A 135 21.49 14.04 -10.66
N GLY A 136 22.42 13.71 -9.76
CA GLY A 136 23.27 14.66 -9.04
C GLY A 136 24.69 14.72 -9.57
#